data_AF-A0A0G1JPF8-F1
#
_entry.id   AF-A0A0G1JPF8-F1
#
_cell.length_a   1.000
_cell.length_b   1.000
_cell.length_c   1.000
_cell.angle_alpha   90.00
_cell.angle_beta   90.00
_cell.angle_gamma   90.00
#
_symmetry.space_group_name_H-M   'P 1'
#
loop_
_entity.id
_entity.type
_entity.pdbx_description
1 polymer ?
#
loop_
_entity_poly.entity_id
_entity_poly.type
_entity_poly.pdbx_seq_one_letter_code
_entity_poly.pdbx_strand_id
1 'polypeptide(L)'
;MNRLNLLYTITLFFAVIFSFLWSSTPTLAQYNLQLTGALTFVYFVTRMIQSRKASLTQSNLSSTIILTIITLLLVFSTGSATSPLFFILDFLLFALALLFQPFQAGAVSVLLIGLFLWQNQAHLTPEILINILSLGFVTPLAILFGRNYLSSQAQKGRIHILSNVIQEEETDSLLWISTSAKPSLSSVLNSVSDLVIFFNSKGDNITSVPSGFVDKLRVIQQDLITLYTSTNAFENSIKETSDKIDLE
;
A
#
# COMPACT_ATOMS: atom_id res chain seq x y z
N MET A 1 -19.47 7.56 6.00
CA MET A 1 -19.16 6.13 6.23
C MET A 1 -19.52 5.37 4.95
N ASN A 2 -18.54 4.78 4.24
CA ASN A 2 -18.83 4.09 2.97
C ASN A 2 -19.78 2.91 3.18
N ARG A 3 -20.69 2.65 2.22
CA ARG A 3 -21.65 1.53 2.27
C ARG A 3 -20.97 0.17 2.51
N LEU A 4 -19.77 -0.02 1.96
CA LEU A 4 -18.94 -1.21 2.17
C LEU A 4 -18.48 -1.37 3.62
N ASN A 5 -18.02 -0.29 4.26
CA ASN A 5 -17.57 -0.35 5.65
C ASN A 5 -18.71 -0.67 6.61
N LEU A 6 -19.92 -0.21 6.27
CA LEU A 6 -21.14 -0.51 7.00
C LEU A 6 -21.47 -2.00 6.91
N LEU A 7 -21.42 -2.59 5.71
CA LEU A 7 -21.59 -4.04 5.52
C LEU A 7 -20.55 -4.86 6.29
N TYR A 8 -19.29 -4.43 6.32
CA TYR A 8 -18.23 -5.10 7.06
C TYR A 8 -18.48 -5.08 8.57
N THR A 9 -18.86 -3.93 9.12
CA THR A 9 -19.21 -3.81 10.53
C THR A 9 -20.40 -4.71 10.89
N ILE A 10 -21.47 -4.70 10.07
CA ILE A 10 -22.64 -5.56 10.28
C ILE A 10 -22.25 -7.03 10.27
N THR A 11 -21.40 -7.44 9.32
CA THR A 11 -21.00 -8.85 9.18
C THR A 11 -20.13 -9.30 10.35
N LEU A 12 -19.21 -8.45 10.84
CA LEU A 12 -18.43 -8.73 12.05
C LEU A 12 -19.30 -8.80 13.31
N PHE A 13 -20.27 -7.90 13.44
CA PHE A 13 -21.25 -7.94 14.54
C PHE A 13 -22.04 -9.24 14.50
N PHE A 14 -22.50 -9.65 13.33
CA PHE A 14 -23.20 -10.92 13.13
C PHE A 14 -22.31 -12.10 13.54
N ALA A 15 -21.03 -12.11 13.15
CA ALA A 15 -20.08 -13.16 13.52
C ALA A 15 -19.91 -13.30 15.04
N VAL A 16 -19.81 -12.18 15.75
CA VAL A 16 -19.68 -12.16 17.21
C VAL A 16 -20.97 -12.63 17.89
N ILE A 17 -22.12 -12.09 17.48
CA ILE A 17 -23.43 -12.47 18.02
C ILE A 17 -23.71 -13.95 17.75
N PHE A 18 -23.42 -14.43 16.55
CA PHE A 18 -23.58 -15.84 16.18
C PHE A 18 -22.73 -16.74 17.07
N SER A 19 -21.45 -16.41 17.26
CA SER A 19 -20.54 -17.19 18.13
C SER A 19 -21.03 -17.20 19.59
N PHE A 20 -21.56 -16.07 20.06
CA PHE A 20 -22.11 -15.94 21.40
C PHE A 20 -23.39 -16.76 21.58
N LEU A 21 -24.34 -16.69 20.64
CA LEU A 21 -25.59 -17.47 20.69
C LEU A 21 -25.32 -18.98 20.62
N TRP A 22 -24.38 -19.37 19.75
CA TRP A 22 -23.94 -20.76 19.62
C TRP A 22 -23.37 -21.28 20.94
N SER A 23 -22.47 -20.53 21.58
CA SER A 23 -21.87 -20.99 22.84
C SER A 23 -22.78 -20.85 24.06
N SER A 24 -23.81 -20.00 23.99
CA SER A 24 -24.77 -19.82 25.10
C SER A 24 -25.83 -20.92 25.15
N THR A 25 -25.95 -21.74 24.10
CA THR A 25 -26.91 -22.84 24.05
C THR A 25 -26.24 -24.16 24.51
N PRO A 26 -26.68 -24.76 25.65
CA PRO A 26 -25.97 -25.88 26.28
C PRO A 26 -25.78 -27.12 25.40
N THR A 27 -26.72 -27.38 24.49
CA THR A 27 -26.68 -28.51 23.54
C THR A 27 -25.68 -28.29 22.40
N LEU A 28 -25.46 -27.04 21.98
CA LEU A 28 -24.54 -26.69 20.89
C LEU A 28 -23.12 -26.44 21.41
N ALA A 29 -22.99 -26.00 22.67
CA ALA A 29 -21.70 -25.77 23.32
C ALA A 29 -20.81 -27.03 23.36
N GLN A 30 -21.42 -28.22 23.47
CA GLN A 30 -20.70 -29.51 23.39
C GLN A 30 -20.02 -29.76 22.03
N TYR A 31 -20.50 -29.09 20.98
CA TYR A 31 -19.95 -29.17 19.63
C TYR A 31 -19.01 -28.01 19.29
N ASN A 32 -18.67 -27.14 20.25
CA ASN A 32 -17.80 -25.97 20.01
C ASN A 32 -16.45 -26.38 19.41
N LEU A 33 -15.84 -27.46 19.93
CA LEU A 33 -14.54 -27.92 19.46
C LEU A 33 -14.62 -28.51 18.05
N GLN A 34 -15.65 -29.30 17.77
CA GLN A 34 -15.91 -29.90 16.46
C GLN A 34 -16.21 -28.82 15.42
N LEU A 35 -17.00 -27.81 15.78
CA LEU A 35 -17.30 -26.66 14.92
C LEU A 35 -16.04 -25.83 14.63
N THR A 36 -15.21 -25.59 15.66
CA THR A 36 -13.92 -24.88 15.51
C THR A 36 -12.99 -25.63 14.55
N GLY A 37 -12.89 -26.96 14.69
CA GLY A 37 -12.12 -27.81 13.79
C GLY A 37 -12.65 -27.80 12.36
N ALA A 38 -13.97 -27.92 12.18
CA ALA A 38 -14.62 -27.86 10.87
C ALA A 38 -14.40 -26.51 10.19
N LEU A 39 -14.57 -25.39 10.91
CA LEU A 39 -14.33 -24.05 10.37
C LEU A 39 -12.86 -23.83 10.01
N THR A 40 -11.92 -24.35 10.81
CA THR A 40 -10.48 -24.27 10.51
C THR A 40 -10.14 -25.05 9.23
N PHE A 41 -10.76 -26.23 9.05
CA PHE A 41 -10.60 -27.01 7.83
C PHE A 41 -11.17 -26.28 6.60
N VAL A 42 -12.40 -25.75 6.72
CA VAL A 42 -13.03 -24.94 5.66
C VAL A 42 -12.19 -23.71 5.33
N TYR A 43 -11.62 -23.05 6.33
CA TYR A 43 -10.70 -21.92 6.13
C TYR A 43 -9.50 -22.31 5.27
N PHE A 44 -8.86 -23.43 5.58
CA PHE A 44 -7.68 -23.89 4.85
C PHE A 44 -8.01 -24.28 3.40
N VAL A 45 -9.13 -25.00 3.21
CA VAL A 45 -9.62 -25.41 1.90
C VAL A 45 -10.00 -24.20 1.03
N THR A 46 -10.76 -23.26 1.59
CA THR A 46 -11.17 -22.04 0.86
C THR A 46 -9.97 -21.16 0.50
N ARG A 47 -8.98 -21.05 1.38
CA ARG A 47 -7.73 -20.32 1.11
C ARG A 47 -6.89 -21.00 0.02
N MET A 48 -6.82 -22.33 0.01
CA MET A 48 -6.12 -23.08 -1.03
C MET A 48 -6.77 -22.92 -2.42
N ILE A 49 -8.10 -22.85 -2.47
CA ILE A 49 -8.86 -22.70 -3.72
C ILE A 49 -8.85 -21.24 -4.24
N GLN A 50 -8.95 -20.25 -3.34
CA GLN A 50 -9.07 -18.83 -3.70
C GLN A 50 -7.75 -18.17 -4.13
N SER A 51 -6.61 -18.80 -3.86
CA SER A 51 -5.27 -18.28 -4.21
C SER A 51 -5.05 -18.03 -5.72
N ARG A 52 -6.00 -18.39 -6.60
CA ARG A 52 -5.88 -18.19 -8.05
C ARG A 52 -6.84 -17.16 -8.68
N LYS A 53 -7.92 -16.72 -8.02
CA LYS A 53 -8.97 -15.90 -8.68
C LYS A 53 -9.72 -14.87 -7.81
N ALA A 54 -9.49 -14.80 -6.51
CA ALA A 54 -10.27 -13.88 -5.67
C ALA A 54 -9.67 -12.46 -5.67
N SER A 55 -10.51 -11.45 -5.90
CA SER A 55 -10.21 -10.05 -5.60
C SER A 55 -9.66 -9.93 -4.17
N LEU A 56 -8.50 -9.28 -4.02
CA LEU A 56 -7.79 -9.10 -2.75
C LEU A 56 -8.68 -8.54 -1.64
N THR A 57 -9.69 -7.73 -1.97
CA THR A 57 -10.60 -7.14 -0.99
C THR A 57 -11.65 -8.11 -0.45
N GLN A 58 -12.10 -9.11 -1.22
CA GLN A 58 -13.17 -10.01 -0.78
C GLN A 58 -12.65 -11.23 -0.02
N SER A 59 -11.46 -11.72 -0.37
CA SER A 59 -10.81 -12.86 0.33
C SER A 59 -10.43 -12.53 1.78
N ASN A 60 -10.04 -11.29 2.05
CA ASN A 60 -9.64 -10.83 3.39
C ASN A 60 -10.83 -10.78 4.36
N LEU A 61 -12.04 -10.48 3.87
CA LEU A 61 -13.25 -10.40 4.71
C LEU A 61 -13.66 -11.76 5.24
N SER A 62 -13.88 -12.72 4.34
CA SER A 62 -14.31 -14.07 4.69
C SER A 62 -13.30 -14.73 5.62
N SER A 63 -12.01 -14.55 5.35
CA SER A 63 -10.92 -15.06 6.18
C SER A 63 -10.97 -14.52 7.61
N THR A 64 -11.23 -13.22 7.76
CA THR A 64 -11.26 -12.58 9.10
C THR A 64 -12.53 -12.91 9.87
N ILE A 65 -13.66 -13.06 9.18
CA ILE A 65 -14.91 -13.52 9.81
C ILE A 65 -14.70 -14.92 10.39
N ILE A 66 -14.15 -15.84 9.60
CA ILE A 66 -13.88 -17.21 10.06
C ILE A 66 -12.90 -17.20 11.22
N LEU A 67 -11.82 -16.41 11.13
CA LEU A 67 -10.85 -16.25 12.22
C LEU A 67 -11.51 -15.72 13.51
N THR A 68 -12.37 -14.71 13.40
CA THR A 68 -13.09 -14.13 14.54
C THR A 68 -13.98 -15.17 15.21
N ILE A 69 -14.73 -15.95 14.42
CA ILE A 69 -15.62 -17.00 14.90
C ILE A 69 -14.82 -18.10 15.61
N ILE A 70 -13.75 -18.60 14.97
CA ILE A 70 -12.85 -19.62 15.54
C ILE A 70 -12.29 -19.15 16.89
N THR A 71 -11.74 -17.94 16.95
CA THR A 71 -11.15 -17.39 18.17
C THR A 71 -12.18 -17.26 19.29
N LEU A 72 -13.38 -16.75 19.00
CA LEU A 72 -14.43 -16.62 20.00
C LEU A 72 -14.93 -17.99 20.50
N LEU A 73 -15.18 -18.94 19.60
CA LEU A 73 -15.59 -20.30 19.95
C LEU A 73 -14.56 -20.98 20.86
N LEU A 74 -13.28 -20.78 20.56
CA LEU A 74 -12.19 -21.35 21.33
C LEU A 74 -12.17 -20.75 22.75
N VAL A 75 -12.23 -19.42 22.87
CA VAL A 75 -12.27 -18.74 24.17
C VAL A 75 -13.50 -19.15 24.99
N PHE A 76 -14.67 -19.25 24.35
CA PHE A 76 -15.87 -19.70 25.06
C PHE A 76 -15.77 -21.17 25.49
N SER A 77 -15.16 -22.03 24.67
CA SER A 77 -14.95 -23.45 25.02
C SER A 77 -13.98 -23.65 26.18
N THR A 78 -13.07 -22.71 26.45
CA THR A 78 -12.02 -22.84 27.47
C THR A 78 -12.31 -22.06 28.76
N GLY A 79 -13.57 -21.66 28.99
CA GLY A 79 -14.01 -20.98 30.21
C GLY A 79 -14.35 -19.50 30.04
N SER A 80 -14.48 -18.99 28.81
CA SER A 80 -14.91 -17.61 28.55
C SER A 80 -14.01 -16.58 29.26
N ALA A 81 -14.58 -15.72 30.12
CA ALA A 81 -13.88 -14.61 30.77
C ALA A 81 -12.88 -15.03 31.87
N THR A 82 -12.94 -16.27 32.38
CA THR A 82 -11.93 -16.81 33.32
C THR A 82 -10.84 -17.59 32.60
N SER A 83 -10.91 -17.70 31.27
CA SER A 83 -9.99 -18.53 30.51
C SER A 83 -8.59 -17.90 30.44
N PRO A 84 -7.51 -18.69 30.60
CA PRO A 84 -6.15 -18.24 30.29
C PRO A 84 -5.98 -17.78 28.84
N LEU A 85 -6.90 -18.16 27.94
CA LEU A 85 -6.87 -17.81 26.52
C LEU A 85 -7.58 -16.49 26.21
N PHE A 86 -8.10 -15.78 27.23
CA PHE A 86 -8.77 -14.50 27.03
C PHE A 86 -7.87 -13.46 26.33
N PHE A 87 -6.56 -13.49 26.56
CA PHE A 87 -5.60 -12.61 25.90
C PHE A 87 -5.62 -12.73 24.37
N ILE A 88 -6.10 -13.84 23.81
CA ILE A 88 -6.21 -13.99 22.35
C ILE A 88 -7.24 -13.01 21.77
N LEU A 89 -8.23 -12.58 22.56
CA LEU A 89 -9.15 -11.52 22.16
C LEU A 89 -8.45 -10.17 22.03
N ASP A 90 -7.47 -9.89 22.88
CA ASP A 90 -6.63 -8.69 22.76
C ASP A 90 -5.87 -8.70 21.42
N PHE A 91 -5.27 -9.84 21.07
CA PHE A 91 -4.63 -10.03 19.76
C PHE A 91 -5.62 -9.98 18.59
N LEU A 92 -6.84 -10.47 18.78
CA LEU A 92 -7.90 -10.41 17.77
C LEU A 92 -8.28 -8.95 17.49
N LEU A 93 -8.38 -8.10 18.50
CA LEU A 93 -8.62 -6.66 18.32
C LEU A 93 -7.48 -5.98 17.56
N PHE A 94 -6.23 -6.36 17.84
CA PHE A 94 -5.08 -5.91 17.05
C PHE A 94 -5.16 -6.37 15.59
N ALA A 95 -5.46 -7.63 15.35
CA ALA A 95 -5.61 -8.17 14.00
C ALA A 95 -6.75 -7.44 13.26
N LEU A 96 -7.90 -7.23 13.91
CA LEU A 96 -9.01 -6.45 13.35
C LEU A 96 -8.60 -5.01 13.04
N ALA A 97 -7.87 -4.34 13.93
CA ALA A 97 -7.43 -2.96 13.69
C ALA A 97 -6.40 -2.82 12.56
N LEU A 98 -5.61 -3.86 12.31
CA LEU A 98 -4.61 -3.92 11.23
C LEU A 98 -5.22 -4.32 9.88
N LEU A 99 -6.14 -5.30 9.88
CA LEU A 99 -6.77 -5.81 8.66
C LEU A 99 -7.91 -4.91 8.18
N PHE A 100 -8.54 -4.16 9.09
CA PHE A 100 -9.71 -3.33 8.81
C PHE A 100 -9.51 -1.88 9.24
N GLN A 101 -10.58 -1.10 9.11
CA GLN A 101 -10.61 0.24 9.66
C GLN A 101 -10.56 0.17 11.20
N PRO A 102 -9.70 0.97 11.85
CA PRO A 102 -9.56 1.01 13.31
C PRO A 102 -10.88 1.22 14.05
N PHE A 103 -11.83 1.96 13.46
CA PHE A 103 -13.17 2.14 14.00
C PHE A 103 -13.92 0.81 14.22
N GLN A 104 -13.73 -0.18 13.35
CA GLN A 104 -14.41 -1.48 13.45
C GLN A 104 -13.89 -2.31 14.62
N ALA A 105 -12.57 -2.28 14.88
CA ALA A 105 -12.00 -2.92 16.06
C ALA A 105 -12.54 -2.31 17.36
N GLY A 106 -12.69 -0.99 17.42
CA GLY A 106 -13.34 -0.30 18.54
C GLY A 106 -14.80 -0.73 18.73
N ALA A 107 -15.57 -0.78 17.65
CA ALA A 107 -16.98 -1.19 17.69
C ALA A 107 -17.14 -2.65 18.16
N VAL A 108 -16.28 -3.56 17.66
CA VAL A 108 -16.26 -4.98 18.08
C VAL A 108 -15.86 -5.10 19.55
N SER A 109 -14.87 -4.33 20.02
CA SER A 109 -14.46 -4.32 21.43
C SER A 109 -15.61 -3.92 22.35
N VAL A 110 -16.31 -2.82 22.06
CA VAL A 110 -17.46 -2.37 22.87
C VAL A 110 -18.52 -3.47 22.94
N LEU A 111 -18.77 -4.15 21.82
CA LEU A 111 -19.72 -5.26 21.77
C LEU A 111 -19.23 -6.45 22.60
N LEU A 112 -17.96 -6.84 22.50
CA LEU A 112 -17.38 -7.92 23.31
C LEU A 112 -17.46 -7.61 24.80
N ILE A 113 -17.05 -6.41 25.22
CA ILE A 113 -17.15 -5.95 26.62
C ILE A 113 -18.60 -6.06 27.11
N GLY A 114 -19.57 -5.57 26.31
CA GLY A 114 -20.99 -5.68 26.63
C GLY A 114 -21.47 -7.12 26.78
N LEU A 115 -21.07 -8.02 25.88
CA LEU A 115 -21.45 -9.44 25.93
C LEU A 115 -20.83 -10.18 27.12
N PHE A 116 -19.55 -9.96 27.42
CA PHE A 116 -18.89 -10.59 28.57
C PHE A 116 -19.45 -10.09 29.90
N LEU A 117 -19.78 -8.79 30.00
CA LEU A 117 -20.47 -8.24 31.16
C LEU A 117 -21.86 -8.85 31.31
N TRP A 118 -22.63 -8.98 30.21
CA TRP A 118 -23.95 -9.60 30.21
C TRP A 118 -23.91 -11.08 30.62
N GLN A 119 -22.93 -11.83 30.12
CA GLN A 119 -22.79 -13.26 30.42
C GLN A 119 -22.43 -13.52 31.89
N ASN A 120 -21.64 -12.65 32.52
CA ASN A 120 -21.08 -12.87 33.85
C ASN A 120 -21.75 -12.02 34.95
N GLN A 121 -22.93 -11.42 34.70
CA GLN A 121 -23.62 -10.54 35.66
C GLN A 121 -23.84 -11.18 37.04
N ALA A 122 -24.06 -12.49 37.10
CA ALA A 122 -24.34 -13.21 38.34
C ALA A 122 -23.08 -13.54 39.17
N HIS A 123 -21.89 -13.59 38.54
CA HIS A 123 -20.65 -14.07 39.16
C HIS A 123 -19.44 -13.23 38.69
N LEU A 124 -19.41 -11.96 39.09
CA LEU A 124 -18.28 -11.08 38.82
C LEU A 124 -17.14 -11.36 39.80
N THR A 125 -16.16 -12.16 39.36
CA THR A 125 -14.89 -12.32 40.08
C THR A 125 -13.90 -11.22 39.68
N PRO A 126 -12.91 -10.89 40.55
CA PRO A 126 -11.88 -9.90 40.21
C PRO A 126 -11.10 -10.23 38.93
N GLU A 127 -10.87 -11.52 38.65
CA GLU A 127 -10.19 -11.99 37.45
C GLU A 127 -10.94 -11.62 36.15
N ILE A 128 -12.26 -11.82 36.14
CA ILE A 128 -13.13 -11.45 35.00
C ILE A 128 -13.07 -9.94 34.77
N LEU A 129 -13.10 -9.14 35.84
CA LEU A 129 -13.05 -7.70 35.74
C LEU A 129 -11.72 -7.20 35.17
N ILE A 130 -10.59 -7.79 35.60
CA ILE A 130 -9.26 -7.47 35.07
C ILE A 130 -9.19 -7.79 33.57
N ASN A 131 -9.71 -8.94 33.15
CA ASN A 131 -9.71 -9.36 31.75
C ASN A 131 -10.55 -8.41 30.88
N ILE A 132 -11.76 -8.06 31.31
CA ILE A 132 -12.62 -7.10 30.60
C ILE A 132 -11.97 -5.71 30.55
N LEU A 133 -11.33 -5.29 31.64
CA LEU A 133 -10.61 -4.02 31.70
C LEU A 133 -9.40 -4.01 30.76
N SER A 134 -8.65 -5.10 30.69
CA SER A 134 -7.55 -5.31 29.73
C SER A 134 -8.05 -5.08 28.31
N LEU A 135 -9.16 -5.72 27.93
CA LEU A 135 -9.75 -5.56 26.60
C LEU A 135 -10.07 -4.09 26.31
N GLY A 136 -10.64 -3.37 27.29
CA GLY A 136 -10.91 -1.94 27.19
C GLY A 136 -9.65 -1.07 27.00
N PHE A 137 -8.56 -1.38 27.71
CA PHE A 137 -7.28 -0.66 27.61
C PHE A 137 -6.48 -0.99 26.35
N VAL A 138 -6.55 -2.23 25.88
CA VAL A 138 -5.86 -2.67 24.66
C VAL A 138 -6.53 -2.12 23.41
N THR A 139 -7.85 -1.91 23.44
CA THR A 139 -8.61 -1.38 22.31
C THR A 139 -8.07 -0.06 21.74
N PRO A 140 -7.90 1.03 22.52
CA PRO A 140 -7.34 2.27 21.98
C PRO A 140 -5.92 2.10 21.45
N LEU A 141 -5.12 1.22 22.07
CA LEU A 141 -3.79 0.89 21.59
C LEU A 141 -3.87 0.23 20.20
N ALA A 142 -4.70 -0.80 20.05
CA ALA A 142 -4.94 -1.47 18.77
C ALA A 142 -5.42 -0.49 17.69
N ILE A 143 -6.31 0.44 18.03
CA ILE A 143 -6.79 1.49 17.12
C ILE A 143 -5.64 2.38 16.65
N LEU A 144 -4.78 2.85 17.56
CA LEU A 144 -3.63 3.69 17.22
C LEU A 144 -2.64 2.95 16.31
N PHE A 145 -2.31 1.71 16.63
CA PHE A 145 -1.45 0.86 15.80
C PHE A 145 -2.04 0.63 14.41
N GLY A 146 -3.34 0.32 14.32
CA GLY A 146 -4.05 0.17 13.06
C GLY A 146 -4.00 1.43 12.19
N ARG A 147 -4.20 2.61 12.79
CA ARG A 147 -4.10 3.91 12.07
C ARG A 147 -2.70 4.15 11.53
N ASN A 148 -1.68 3.91 12.33
CA ASN A 148 -0.28 4.11 11.93
C ASN A 148 0.12 3.14 10.81
N TYR A 149 -0.30 1.87 10.91
CA TYR A 149 -0.05 0.86 9.90
C TYR A 149 -0.72 1.21 8.55
N LEU A 150 -2.00 1.58 8.57
CA LEU A 150 -2.71 1.99 7.35
C LEU A 150 -2.09 3.24 6.72
N SER A 151 -1.63 4.19 7.55
CA SER A 151 -0.95 5.40 7.05
C SER A 151 0.39 5.07 6.39
N SER A 152 1.16 4.13 6.96
CA SER A 152 2.41 3.65 6.36
C SER A 152 2.15 2.94 5.02
N GLN A 153 1.13 2.08 4.94
CA GLN A 153 0.75 1.40 3.70
C GLN A 153 0.32 2.39 2.60
N ALA A 154 -0.44 3.42 2.95
CA ALA A 154 -0.84 4.47 2.01
C ALA A 154 0.36 5.29 1.50
N GLN A 155 1.36 5.54 2.35
CA GLN A 155 2.60 6.20 1.96
C GLN A 155 3.40 5.32 0.99
N LYS A 156 3.58 4.03 1.29
CA LYS A 156 4.24 3.07 0.38
C LYS A 156 3.56 2.98 -0.98
N GLY A 157 2.22 2.94 -1.01
CA GLY A 157 1.47 2.93 -2.27
C GLY A 157 1.65 4.20 -3.09
N ARG A 158 1.66 5.38 -2.44
CA ARG A 158 1.93 6.66 -3.12
C ARG A 158 3.35 6.74 -3.66
N ILE A 159 4.33 6.27 -2.89
CA ILE A 159 5.73 6.21 -3.32
C ILE A 159 5.87 5.33 -4.56
N HIS A 160 5.22 4.16 -4.60
CA HIS A 160 5.28 3.27 -5.76
C HIS A 160 4.63 3.87 -7.01
N ILE A 161 3.47 4.52 -6.89
CA ILE A 161 2.83 5.20 -8.03
C ILE A 161 3.71 6.35 -8.53
N LEU A 162 4.27 7.15 -7.63
CA LEU A 162 5.13 8.27 -7.98
C LEU A 162 6.42 7.81 -8.65
N SER A 163 7.02 6.72 -8.16
CA SER A 163 8.18 6.06 -8.77
C SER A 163 7.90 5.59 -10.21
N ASN A 164 6.76 4.94 -10.45
CA ASN A 164 6.39 4.52 -11.80
C ASN A 164 6.21 5.70 -12.78
N VAL A 165 5.60 6.80 -12.33
CA VAL A 165 5.42 8.01 -13.16
C VAL A 165 6.75 8.68 -13.49
N ILE A 166 7.66 8.77 -12.51
CA ILE A 166 9.01 9.31 -12.73
C ILE A 166 9.78 8.45 -13.74
N GLN A 167 9.66 7.13 -13.66
CA GLN A 167 10.33 6.21 -14.59
C GLN A 167 9.78 6.29 -16.02
N GLU A 168 8.48 6.54 -16.18
CA GLU A 168 7.84 6.79 -17.48
C GLU A 168 8.32 8.11 -18.09
N GLU A 169 8.32 9.20 -17.31
CA GLU A 169 8.79 10.52 -17.73
C GLU A 169 10.30 10.54 -18.05
N GLU A 170 11.09 9.76 -17.31
CA GLU A 170 12.50 9.53 -17.58
C GLU A 170 12.71 8.81 -18.92
N THR A 171 11.97 7.73 -19.17
CA THR A 171 12.08 6.95 -20.42
C THR A 171 11.76 7.81 -21.63
N ASP A 172 10.70 8.62 -21.55
CA ASP A 172 10.32 9.55 -22.62
C ASP A 172 11.37 10.64 -22.85
N SER A 173 11.94 11.18 -21.77
CA SER A 173 13.00 12.17 -21.84
C SER A 173 14.27 11.61 -22.50
N LEU A 174 14.70 10.40 -22.11
CA LEU A 174 15.85 9.71 -22.69
C LEU A 174 15.60 9.34 -24.16
N LEU A 175 14.40 8.86 -24.48
CA LEU A 175 14.00 8.58 -25.86
C LEU A 175 14.02 9.85 -26.71
N TRP A 176 13.46 10.96 -26.24
CA TRP A 176 13.46 12.25 -26.95
C TRP A 176 14.88 12.79 -27.17
N ILE A 177 15.75 12.71 -26.15
CA ILE A 177 17.15 13.12 -26.27
C ILE A 177 17.86 12.32 -27.38
N SER A 178 17.64 11.00 -27.38
CA SER A 178 18.29 10.07 -28.33
C SER A 178 17.73 10.20 -29.75
N THR A 179 16.41 10.29 -29.91
CA THR A 179 15.74 10.26 -31.23
C THR A 179 15.60 11.63 -31.88
N SER A 180 15.51 12.71 -31.10
CA SER A 180 15.19 14.05 -31.63
C SER A 180 16.28 15.07 -31.33
N ALA A 181 16.73 15.19 -30.08
CA ALA A 181 17.66 16.26 -29.68
C ALA A 181 19.07 16.07 -30.26
N LYS A 182 19.68 14.89 -30.09
CA LYS A 182 21.03 14.61 -30.61
C LYS A 182 21.11 14.69 -32.14
N PRO A 183 20.20 14.06 -32.91
CA PRO A 183 20.25 14.13 -34.38
C PRO A 183 20.00 15.53 -34.92
N SER A 184 19.06 16.29 -34.34
CA SER A 184 18.77 17.66 -34.78
C SER A 184 19.95 18.59 -34.53
N LEU A 185 20.59 18.52 -33.34
CA LEU A 185 21.77 19.32 -33.03
C LEU A 185 22.95 18.98 -33.94
N SER A 186 23.18 17.70 -34.23
CA SER A 186 24.22 17.28 -35.17
C SER A 186 23.93 17.79 -36.59
N SER A 187 22.68 17.72 -37.05
CA SER A 187 22.27 18.22 -38.38
C SER A 187 22.46 19.73 -38.51
N VAL A 188 22.06 20.50 -37.49
CA VAL A 188 22.22 21.97 -37.50
C VAL A 188 23.70 22.33 -37.41
N LEU A 189 24.48 21.64 -36.57
CA LEU A 189 25.94 21.84 -36.47
C LEU A 189 26.63 21.58 -37.82
N ASN A 190 26.30 20.49 -38.50
CA ASN A 190 26.85 20.18 -39.81
C ASN A 190 26.45 21.24 -40.84
N SER A 191 25.18 21.67 -40.87
CA SER A 191 24.71 22.70 -41.79
C SER A 191 25.41 24.05 -41.56
N VAL A 192 25.65 24.42 -40.29
CA VAL A 192 26.39 25.64 -39.94
C VAL A 192 27.87 25.49 -40.31
N SER A 193 28.47 24.32 -40.10
CA SER A 193 29.85 24.03 -40.51
C SER A 193 30.02 24.13 -42.03
N ASP A 194 29.08 23.57 -42.79
CA ASP A 194 29.05 23.64 -44.25
C ASP A 194 28.91 25.07 -44.75
N LEU A 195 28.07 25.90 -44.11
CA LEU A 195 27.96 27.33 -44.42
C LEU A 195 29.28 28.06 -44.14
N VAL A 196 29.91 27.82 -43.00
CA VAL A 196 31.21 28.42 -42.67
C VAL A 196 32.27 28.02 -43.69
N ILE A 197 32.37 26.73 -44.06
CA ILE A 197 33.30 26.22 -45.07
C ILE A 197 33.00 26.82 -46.44
N PHE A 198 31.74 26.86 -46.85
CA PHE A 198 31.30 27.46 -48.11
C PHE A 198 31.72 28.93 -48.22
N PHE A 199 31.43 29.74 -47.20
CA PHE A 199 31.80 31.16 -47.20
C PHE A 199 33.31 31.37 -47.15
N ASN A 200 34.05 30.50 -46.45
CA ASN A 200 35.50 30.59 -46.38
C ASN A 200 36.19 30.12 -47.69
N SER A 201 35.60 29.15 -48.40
CA SER A 201 36.11 28.65 -49.69
C SER A 201 35.87 29.59 -50.87
N LYS A 202 34.86 30.46 -50.78
CA LYS A 202 34.46 31.39 -51.86
C LYS A 202 35.20 32.74 -51.80
N GLY A 203 36.26 32.80 -51.00
CA GLY A 203 37.04 33.98 -50.62
C GLY A 203 37.77 34.74 -51.74
N ASP A 204 37.70 34.30 -53.00
CA ASP A 204 38.34 35.03 -54.11
C ASP A 204 37.36 35.74 -55.08
N ASN A 205 36.04 35.45 -55.03
CA ASN A 205 35.13 35.92 -56.09
C ASN A 205 33.84 36.62 -55.63
N ILE A 206 33.66 36.90 -54.33
CA ILE A 206 32.47 37.63 -53.85
C ILE A 206 32.88 38.74 -52.88
N THR A 207 33.03 39.93 -53.42
CA THR A 207 33.04 41.20 -52.70
C THR A 207 31.65 41.47 -52.10
N SER A 208 31.31 40.83 -50.96
CA SER A 208 30.30 41.28 -49.97
C SER A 208 29.79 40.16 -49.04
N VAL A 209 30.68 39.44 -48.37
CA VAL A 209 30.27 38.78 -47.12
C VAL A 209 30.81 39.63 -45.96
N PRO A 210 29.95 40.31 -45.18
CA PRO A 210 30.39 41.06 -44.02
C PRO A 210 31.08 40.11 -43.03
N SER A 211 32.30 40.42 -42.59
CA SER A 211 33.05 39.61 -41.61
C SER A 211 32.22 39.29 -40.36
N GLY A 212 31.37 40.23 -39.93
CA GLY A 212 30.45 40.04 -38.81
C GLY A 212 29.38 38.95 -39.01
N PHE A 213 29.10 38.50 -40.24
CA PHE A 213 28.20 37.38 -40.49
C PHE A 213 28.90 36.03 -40.26
N VAL A 214 30.18 35.92 -40.66
CA VAL A 214 31.00 34.72 -40.42
C VAL A 214 31.30 34.57 -38.92
N ASP A 215 31.55 35.67 -38.22
CA ASP A 215 31.73 35.66 -36.76
C ASP A 215 30.45 35.24 -36.03
N LYS A 216 29.27 35.69 -36.48
CA LYS A 216 27.97 35.22 -35.94
C LYS A 216 27.74 33.74 -36.18
N LEU A 217 28.10 33.21 -37.34
CA LEU A 217 28.00 31.76 -37.62
C LEU A 217 28.93 30.95 -36.72
N ARG A 218 30.15 31.43 -36.45
CA ARG A 218 31.05 30.82 -35.47
C ARG A 218 30.48 30.82 -34.05
N VAL A 219 29.85 31.92 -33.64
CA VAL A 219 29.18 32.00 -32.33
C VAL A 219 28.03 30.99 -32.26
N ILE A 220 27.18 30.92 -33.28
CA ILE A 220 26.09 29.94 -33.35
C ILE A 220 26.63 28.49 -33.33
N GLN A 221 27.73 28.23 -34.02
CA GLN A 221 28.40 26.92 -33.98
C GLN A 221 28.88 26.59 -32.57
N GLN A 222 29.52 27.55 -31.88
CA GLN A 222 29.98 27.38 -30.50
C GLN A 222 28.81 27.14 -29.54
N ASP A 223 27.70 27.86 -29.72
CA ASP A 223 26.46 27.71 -28.94
C ASP A 223 25.78 26.36 -29.17
N LEU A 224 25.84 25.83 -30.39
CA LEU A 224 25.32 24.49 -30.70
C LEU A 224 26.19 23.38 -30.08
N ILE A 225 27.51 23.57 -30.08
CA ILE A 225 28.44 22.64 -29.42
C ILE A 225 28.16 22.62 -27.91
N THR A 226 28.02 23.79 -27.28
CA THR A 226 27.71 23.86 -25.84
C THR A 226 26.33 23.26 -25.53
N LEU A 227 25.33 23.46 -26.39
CA LEU A 227 24.01 22.83 -26.24
C LEU A 227 24.05 21.30 -26.40
N TYR A 228 24.87 20.79 -27.31
CA TYR A 228 25.06 19.35 -27.50
C TYR A 228 25.77 18.72 -26.28
N THR A 229 26.79 19.39 -25.75
CA THR A 229 27.48 18.91 -24.54
C THR A 229 26.60 19.00 -23.30
N SER A 230 25.77 20.04 -23.18
CA SER A 230 24.83 20.17 -22.06
C SER A 230 23.72 19.12 -22.14
N THR A 231 23.26 18.77 -23.34
CA THR A 231 22.29 17.68 -23.56
C THR A 231 22.87 16.32 -23.15
N ASN A 232 24.15 16.05 -23.45
CA ASN A 232 24.84 14.84 -22.97
C ASN A 232 25.02 14.84 -21.44
N ALA A 233 25.38 15.99 -20.85
CA ALA A 233 25.51 16.11 -19.40
C ALA A 233 24.15 15.89 -18.71
N PHE A 234 23.07 16.40 -19.29
CA PHE A 234 21.72 16.18 -18.81
C PHE A 234 21.30 14.71 -18.90
N GLU A 235 21.57 14.03 -20.02
CA GLU A 235 21.32 12.58 -20.16
C GLU A 235 22.05 11.76 -19.08
N ASN A 236 23.31 12.10 -18.79
CA ASN A 236 24.08 11.42 -17.75
C ASN A 236 23.55 11.72 -16.33
N SER A 237 23.09 12.95 -16.07
CA SER A 237 22.50 13.31 -14.78
C SER A 237 21.16 12.61 -14.51
N ILE A 238 20.39 12.34 -15.57
CA ILE A 238 19.16 11.54 -15.50
C ILE A 238 19.52 10.10 -15.12
N LYS A 239 20.46 9.47 -15.84
CA LYS A 239 20.90 8.09 -15.56
C LYS A 239 21.47 7.90 -14.14
N GLU A 240 22.28 8.85 -13.66
CA GLU A 240 22.85 8.77 -12.31
C GLU A 240 21.78 8.92 -11.21
N THR A 241 20.73 9.68 -11.48
CA THR A 241 19.59 9.82 -10.55
C THR A 241 18.74 8.54 -10.55
N SER A 242 18.59 7.89 -11.71
CA SER A 242 17.91 6.59 -11.86
C SER A 242 18.55 5.49 -11.03
N ASP A 243 19.87 5.32 -11.14
CA ASP A 243 20.63 4.30 -10.39
C ASP A 243 20.52 4.46 -8.86
N LYS A 244 20.26 5.67 -8.36
CA LYS A 244 20.06 5.94 -6.92
C LYS A 244 18.66 5.58 -6.43
N ILE A 245 17.64 5.68 -7.28
CA ILE A 245 16.24 5.38 -6.93
C ILE A 245 16.01 3.86 -6.88
N ASP A 246 16.69 3.08 -7.73
CA ASP A 246 16.57 1.61 -7.75
C ASP A 246 17.27 0.90 -6.57
N LEU A 247 18.05 1.62 -5.75
CA LEU A 247 18.82 1.08 -4.62
C LEU A 247 18.17 1.30 -3.23
N GLU A 248 17.07 2.05 -3.12
CA GLU A 248 16.29 2.28 -1.87
C GLU A 248 14.96 1.51 -1.85
#